data_AF-A0A0W8FWG9-F1
#
_entry.id   AF-A0A0W8FWG9-F1
#
_cell.length_a   1.000
_cell.length_b   1.000
_cell.length_c   1.000
_cell.angle_alpha   90.00
_cell.angle_beta   90.00
_cell.angle_gamma   90.00
#
_symmetry.space_group_name_H-M   'P 1'
#
loop_
_entity.id
_entity.type
_entity.pdbx_description
1 polymer ?
#
loop_
_entity_poly.entity_id
_entity_poly.type
_entity_poly.pdbx_seq_one_letter_code
_entity_poly.pdbx_strand_id
1 'polypeptide(L)'
;MNNYKNHLTNIFIIASLALIISTACSEDNSGLAPYVGSPEMSTITIEEESFTPKVTWIGGYASVFGVNKGKRATLDTSLVWLVKADGNNLKYPVKFGDPPSNAIEITSQFGGTKLDSLQEDEDYTFWVLKEEVWERLSNEIGKTFVADPSLDEGEVISDSDSLFISTTVFASLAKRLDVFINIDGISTFGQLGVISIQETRSNRPIISWTITQSGVTDTAISVIGIAEGNQFDPGKTVWEIYSETTENGTPVFGKLNVITSPLNVGDSIPQTRAFVPFNKPGLDRNKTYYIWIANDIWNGEGRLRFEPGYAYATFNTR
;
A
#
# COMPACT_ATOMS: atom_id res chain seq x y z
N MET A 1 -37.53 -24.97 -51.13
CA MET A 1 -36.10 -24.59 -51.28
C MET A 1 -35.72 -23.28 -50.58
N ASN A 2 -36.52 -22.78 -49.61
CA ASN A 2 -36.24 -21.52 -48.89
C ASN A 2 -35.85 -21.69 -47.40
N ASN A 3 -36.01 -22.88 -46.81
CA ASN A 3 -35.64 -23.08 -45.40
C ASN A 3 -34.16 -23.41 -45.16
N TYR A 4 -33.45 -23.92 -46.17
CA TYR A 4 -32.02 -24.26 -46.03
C TYR A 4 -31.09 -23.04 -46.02
N LYS A 5 -31.45 -21.95 -46.70
CA LYS A 5 -30.64 -20.73 -46.71
C LYS A 5 -30.68 -19.99 -45.36
N ASN A 6 -31.83 -19.95 -44.69
CA ASN A 6 -31.95 -19.27 -43.39
C ASN A 6 -31.24 -20.02 -42.25
N HIS A 7 -31.15 -21.36 -42.32
CA HIS A 7 -30.38 -22.14 -41.34
C HIS A 7 -28.86 -21.99 -41.52
N LEU A 8 -28.36 -21.87 -42.75
CA LEU A 8 -26.94 -21.62 -43.01
C LEU A 8 -26.49 -20.22 -42.55
N THR A 9 -27.32 -19.20 -42.72
CA THR A 9 -27.01 -17.84 -42.24
C THR A 9 -27.02 -17.75 -40.71
N ASN A 10 -27.95 -18.43 -40.03
CA ASN A 10 -28.01 -18.44 -38.56
C ASN A 10 -26.86 -19.25 -37.94
N ILE A 11 -26.41 -20.34 -38.58
CA ILE A 11 -25.23 -21.10 -38.12
C ILE A 11 -23.94 -20.29 -38.28
N PHE A 12 -23.81 -19.51 -39.36
CA PHE A 12 -22.65 -18.63 -39.55
C PHE A 12 -22.61 -17.49 -38.53
N ILE A 13 -23.75 -16.90 -38.16
CA ILE A 13 -23.80 -15.84 -37.15
C ILE A 13 -23.48 -16.38 -35.76
N ILE A 14 -23.96 -17.57 -35.39
CA ILE A 14 -23.69 -18.19 -34.09
C ILE A 14 -22.22 -18.66 -33.99
N ALA A 15 -21.62 -19.16 -35.08
CA ALA A 15 -20.20 -19.50 -35.12
C ALA A 15 -19.29 -18.26 -35.06
N SER A 16 -19.72 -17.13 -35.65
CA SER A 16 -18.99 -15.85 -35.58
C SER A 16 -19.06 -15.24 -34.17
N LEU A 17 -20.19 -15.39 -33.48
CA LEU A 17 -20.36 -14.90 -32.11
C LEU A 17 -19.63 -15.78 -31.08
N ALA A 18 -19.54 -17.10 -31.32
CA ALA A 18 -18.78 -18.02 -30.47
C ALA A 18 -17.25 -17.84 -30.59
N LEU A 19 -16.74 -17.35 -31.73
CA LEU A 19 -15.31 -17.03 -31.88
C LEU A 19 -14.90 -15.73 -31.17
N ILE A 20 -15.85 -14.84 -30.86
CA ILE A 20 -15.61 -13.57 -30.17
C ILE A 20 -15.65 -13.76 -28.64
N ILE A 21 -16.31 -14.80 -28.14
CA ILE A 21 -16.41 -15.07 -26.70
C ILE A 21 -15.21 -15.86 -26.17
N SER A 22 -14.47 -16.58 -27.03
CA SER A 22 -13.23 -17.29 -26.64
C SER A 22 -11.99 -16.41 -26.61
N THR A 23 -12.05 -15.16 -27.08
CA THR A 23 -10.98 -14.16 -26.93
C THR A 23 -11.24 -13.17 -25.79
N ALA A 24 -12.37 -13.29 -25.08
CA ALA A 24 -12.75 -12.40 -23.97
C ALA A 24 -12.30 -12.90 -22.58
N CYS A 25 -11.38 -13.86 -22.51
CA CYS A 25 -10.81 -14.36 -21.26
C CYS A 25 -9.32 -14.66 -21.40
N SER A 26 -8.51 -13.61 -21.59
CA SER A 26 -7.08 -13.62 -21.25
C SER A 26 -6.49 -12.21 -21.33
N GLU A 27 -6.95 -11.25 -20.53
CA GLU A 27 -6.23 -9.97 -20.47
C GLU A 27 -6.46 -9.23 -19.14
N ASP A 28 -5.95 -9.81 -18.06
CA ASP A 28 -5.57 -9.07 -16.85
C ASP A 28 -4.12 -8.55 -16.97
N ASN A 29 -3.73 -8.12 -18.17
CA ASN A 29 -2.36 -7.69 -18.49
C ASN A 29 -2.35 -6.32 -19.18
N SER A 30 -3.27 -5.46 -18.77
CA SER A 30 -3.40 -4.06 -19.21
C SER A 30 -2.32 -3.19 -18.56
N GLY A 31 -1.07 -3.46 -18.90
CA GLY A 31 0.01 -2.48 -18.73
C GLY A 31 -0.34 -1.21 -19.50
N LEU A 32 -0.08 -0.04 -18.91
CA LEU A 32 -0.24 1.24 -19.62
C LEU A 32 0.61 1.18 -20.91
N ALA A 33 0.04 1.69 -22.01
CA ALA A 33 0.71 1.67 -23.31
C ALA A 33 2.10 2.35 -23.22
N PRO A 34 3.14 1.80 -23.89
CA PRO A 34 4.45 2.43 -23.90
C PRO A 34 4.35 3.84 -24.49
N TYR A 35 4.99 4.81 -23.85
CA TYR A 35 5.07 6.19 -24.33
C TYR A 35 5.83 6.24 -25.67
N VAL A 36 5.51 7.21 -26.52
CA VAL A 36 6.25 7.47 -27.75
C VAL A 36 7.59 8.13 -27.40
N GLY A 37 8.71 7.46 -27.74
CA GLY A 37 10.08 7.86 -27.38
C GLY A 37 10.67 7.02 -26.24
N SER A 38 11.90 7.32 -25.82
CA SER A 38 12.55 6.74 -24.63
C SER A 38 12.44 7.70 -23.44
N PRO A 39 11.28 7.79 -22.76
CA PRO A 39 11.20 8.60 -21.54
C PRO A 39 12.16 8.06 -20.47
N GLU A 40 12.55 8.93 -19.56
CA GLU A 40 13.35 8.55 -18.39
C GLU A 40 12.67 7.41 -17.61
N MET A 41 13.46 6.40 -17.24
CA MET A 41 13.05 5.42 -16.25
C MET A 41 13.00 6.14 -14.90
N SER A 42 11.82 6.20 -14.30
CA SER A 42 11.62 6.95 -13.06
C SER A 42 10.44 6.43 -12.27
N THR A 43 10.24 7.01 -11.08
CA THR A 43 9.00 6.87 -10.31
C THR A 43 8.60 5.41 -10.08
N ILE A 44 9.48 4.66 -9.41
CA ILE A 44 9.11 3.33 -8.90
C ILE A 44 8.07 3.53 -7.80
N THR A 45 6.92 2.87 -7.92
CA THR A 45 5.86 2.85 -6.91
C THR A 45 5.67 1.44 -6.41
N ILE A 46 5.56 1.27 -5.10
CA ILE A 46 5.48 -0.02 -4.42
C ILE A 46 4.14 -0.03 -3.67
N GLU A 47 3.31 -1.05 -3.93
CA GLU A 47 2.10 -1.34 -3.18
C GLU A 47 2.42 -1.38 -1.68
N GLU A 48 1.70 -0.58 -0.90
CA GLU A 48 1.91 -0.48 0.54
C GLU A 48 1.24 -1.65 1.27
N GLU A 49 1.64 -1.90 2.52
CA GLU A 49 1.00 -2.91 3.39
C GLU A 49 1.03 -4.35 2.82
N SER A 50 2.08 -4.71 2.09
CA SER A 50 2.19 -6.04 1.46
C SER A 50 3.60 -6.61 1.59
N PHE A 51 3.72 -7.87 2.02
CA PHE A 51 4.98 -8.63 1.99
C PHE A 51 5.32 -9.16 0.59
N THR A 52 4.39 -9.06 -0.36
CA THR A 52 4.59 -9.41 -1.77
C THR A 52 4.07 -8.26 -2.65
N PRO A 53 4.67 -7.06 -2.54
CA PRO A 53 4.08 -5.87 -3.11
C PRO A 53 4.07 -5.95 -4.64
N LYS A 54 3.04 -5.36 -5.24
CA LYS A 54 3.06 -4.99 -6.66
C LYS A 54 3.94 -3.76 -6.86
N VAL A 55 4.81 -3.81 -7.86
CA VAL A 55 5.75 -2.74 -8.19
C VAL A 55 5.48 -2.22 -9.60
N THR A 56 5.35 -0.91 -9.74
CA THR A 56 5.17 -0.20 -11.01
C THR A 56 6.26 0.85 -11.20
N TRP A 57 6.46 1.30 -12.43
CA TRP A 57 7.42 2.35 -12.77
C TRP A 57 6.97 3.14 -14.00
N ILE A 58 7.60 4.28 -14.22
CA ILE A 58 7.48 5.11 -15.44
C ILE A 58 8.75 4.93 -16.27
N GLY A 59 8.63 4.98 -17.61
CA GLY A 59 9.79 4.83 -18.52
C GLY A 59 9.64 3.78 -19.62
N GLY A 60 8.49 3.08 -19.65
CA GLY A 60 8.20 2.00 -20.60
C GLY A 60 8.46 0.62 -20.02
N TYR A 61 8.53 -0.40 -20.87
CA TYR A 61 8.84 -1.76 -20.44
C TYR A 61 10.32 -1.94 -20.15
N ALA A 62 10.62 -2.81 -19.19
CA ALA A 62 11.97 -3.14 -18.78
C ALA A 62 12.39 -4.50 -19.33
N SER A 63 13.65 -4.86 -19.17
CA SER A 63 14.14 -6.23 -19.35
C SER A 63 14.34 -6.90 -17.99
N VAL A 64 14.86 -6.16 -17.01
CA VAL A 64 15.23 -6.70 -15.70
C VAL A 64 14.53 -5.95 -14.60
N PHE A 65 14.10 -6.71 -13.59
CA PHE A 65 13.65 -6.19 -12.30
C PHE A 65 14.38 -6.92 -11.19
N GLY A 66 14.95 -6.16 -10.26
CA GLY A 66 15.68 -6.70 -9.12
C GLY A 66 15.28 -6.07 -7.80
N VAL A 67 15.49 -6.85 -6.74
CA VAL A 67 15.25 -6.45 -5.35
C VAL A 67 16.44 -6.90 -4.52
N ASN A 68 17.06 -5.96 -3.82
CA ASN A 68 18.13 -6.19 -2.86
C ASN A 68 17.64 -5.91 -1.45
N LYS A 69 18.10 -6.69 -0.47
CA LYS A 69 18.04 -6.33 0.95
C LYS A 69 19.09 -5.26 1.23
N GLY A 70 18.68 -4.16 1.86
CA GLY A 70 19.49 -2.97 2.10
C GLY A 70 19.20 -1.82 1.14
N LYS A 71 20.09 -0.83 1.12
CA LYS A 71 19.89 0.48 0.45
C LYS A 71 20.59 0.62 -0.90
N ARG A 72 21.04 -0.49 -1.51
CA ARG A 72 21.83 -0.47 -2.75
C ARG A 72 21.27 -1.45 -3.75
N ALA A 73 21.15 -1.02 -5.00
CA ALA A 73 20.97 -1.90 -6.14
C ALA A 73 22.33 -2.49 -6.54
N THR A 74 22.45 -3.80 -6.61
CA THR A 74 23.70 -4.48 -6.94
C THR A 74 23.45 -5.94 -7.29
N LEU A 75 24.38 -6.56 -8.03
CA LEU A 75 24.40 -8.00 -8.23
C LEU A 75 25.37 -8.62 -7.23
N ASP A 76 24.85 -9.05 -6.07
CA ASP A 76 25.61 -9.72 -5.02
C ASP A 76 24.70 -10.56 -4.10
N THR A 77 25.24 -11.01 -2.96
CA THR A 77 24.52 -11.81 -1.97
C THR A 77 23.32 -11.12 -1.31
N SER A 78 23.17 -9.80 -1.45
CA SER A 78 22.02 -9.05 -0.95
C SER A 78 20.79 -9.17 -1.87
N LEU A 79 20.94 -9.70 -3.09
CA LEU A 79 19.81 -9.95 -3.98
C LEU A 79 18.85 -10.96 -3.34
N VAL A 80 17.59 -10.53 -3.20
CA VAL A 80 16.49 -11.36 -2.69
C VAL A 80 15.51 -11.76 -3.78
N TRP A 81 15.55 -11.06 -4.92
CA TRP A 81 14.82 -11.46 -6.12
C TRP A 81 15.37 -10.75 -7.36
N LEU A 82 15.46 -11.46 -8.48
CA LEU A 82 15.92 -10.94 -9.75
C LEU A 82 15.22 -11.71 -10.88
N VAL A 83 14.52 -10.99 -11.74
CA VAL A 83 13.85 -11.55 -12.91
C VAL A 83 14.31 -10.83 -14.18
N LYS A 84 14.45 -11.59 -15.27
CA LYS A 84 14.80 -11.09 -16.60
C LYS A 84 13.82 -11.61 -17.63
N ALA A 85 13.34 -10.71 -18.48
CA ALA A 85 12.70 -11.05 -19.75
C ALA A 85 13.69 -10.81 -20.90
N ASP A 86 13.46 -11.44 -22.04
CA ASP A 86 14.23 -11.14 -23.24
C ASP A 86 13.71 -9.86 -23.90
N GLY A 87 14.60 -8.89 -24.08
CA GLY A 87 14.25 -7.56 -24.56
C GLY A 87 13.44 -6.76 -23.53
N ASN A 88 13.01 -5.56 -23.93
CA ASN A 88 12.19 -4.69 -23.10
C ASN A 88 10.72 -5.15 -23.07
N ASN A 89 10.47 -6.36 -22.54
CA ASN A 89 9.17 -7.03 -22.53
C ASN A 89 8.61 -7.26 -21.13
N LEU A 90 9.33 -6.89 -20.07
CA LEU A 90 8.84 -6.94 -18.71
C LEU A 90 7.82 -5.82 -18.50
N LYS A 91 6.55 -6.20 -18.36
CA LYS A 91 5.44 -5.29 -18.08
C LYS A 91 5.30 -5.05 -16.58
N TYR A 92 4.77 -3.88 -16.23
CA TYR A 92 4.29 -3.58 -14.88
C TYR A 92 2.77 -3.69 -14.80
N PRO A 93 2.19 -3.95 -13.61
CA PRO A 93 2.87 -4.20 -12.34
C PRO A 93 3.58 -5.57 -12.31
N VAL A 94 4.75 -5.63 -11.67
CA VAL A 94 5.42 -6.89 -11.30
C VAL A 94 5.12 -7.19 -9.83
N LYS A 95 4.62 -8.39 -9.54
CA LYS A 95 4.35 -8.82 -8.15
C LYS A 95 5.58 -9.53 -7.58
N PHE A 96 6.09 -9.06 -6.44
CA PHE A 96 7.23 -9.69 -5.78
C PHE A 96 7.02 -11.19 -5.53
N GLY A 97 8.04 -12.00 -5.84
CA GLY A 97 8.06 -13.45 -5.61
C GLY A 97 7.37 -14.28 -6.71
N ASP A 98 6.67 -13.63 -7.64
CA ASP A 98 5.87 -14.25 -8.70
C ASP A 98 6.36 -13.78 -10.09
N PRO A 99 7.28 -14.52 -10.74
CA PRO A 99 7.84 -14.11 -12.03
C PRO A 99 6.76 -14.05 -13.12
N PRO A 100 6.70 -12.97 -13.91
CA PRO A 100 5.83 -12.92 -15.09
C PRO A 100 6.12 -14.08 -16.05
N SER A 101 5.09 -14.54 -16.79
CA SER A 101 5.19 -15.72 -17.66
C SER A 101 6.25 -15.63 -18.77
N ASN A 102 6.64 -14.40 -19.13
CA ASN A 102 7.68 -14.11 -20.12
C ASN A 102 9.06 -13.80 -19.51
N ALA A 103 9.22 -14.00 -18.20
CA ALA A 103 10.45 -13.73 -17.48
C ALA A 103 10.96 -14.99 -16.78
N ILE A 104 12.27 -15.05 -16.61
CA ILE A 104 12.96 -16.09 -15.83
C ILE A 104 13.50 -15.48 -14.54
N GLU A 105 13.46 -16.25 -13.47
CA GLU A 105 14.06 -15.91 -12.18
C GLU A 105 15.53 -16.34 -12.20
N ILE A 106 16.44 -15.41 -11.93
CA ILE A 106 17.90 -15.60 -12.10
C ILE A 106 18.72 -15.18 -10.86
N THR A 107 18.09 -14.97 -9.71
CA THR A 107 18.71 -14.48 -8.45
C THR A 107 19.94 -15.29 -8.06
N SER A 108 19.85 -16.62 -8.12
CA SER A 108 20.93 -17.52 -7.71
C SER A 108 22.16 -17.46 -8.64
N GLN A 109 21.99 -17.02 -9.89
CA GLN A 109 23.11 -16.86 -10.84
C GLN A 109 24.05 -15.73 -10.42
N PHE A 110 23.56 -14.78 -9.62
CA PHE A 110 24.28 -13.59 -9.17
C PHE A 110 24.60 -13.62 -7.66
N GLY A 111 24.60 -14.81 -7.06
CA GLY A 111 24.96 -15.02 -5.65
C GLY A 111 23.85 -14.70 -4.65
N GLY A 112 22.68 -14.24 -5.11
CA GLY A 112 21.54 -13.94 -4.25
C GLY A 112 20.79 -15.19 -3.76
N THR A 113 19.89 -14.97 -2.80
CA THR A 113 18.99 -16.00 -2.28
C THR A 113 17.54 -15.54 -2.46
N LYS A 114 16.79 -16.24 -3.31
CA LYS A 114 15.39 -15.93 -3.55
C LYS A 114 14.59 -15.98 -2.24
N LEU A 115 13.79 -14.94 -1.99
CA LEU A 115 12.75 -14.95 -0.95
C LEU A 115 11.36 -15.10 -1.58
N ASP A 116 10.48 -15.83 -0.90
CA ASP A 116 9.07 -15.97 -1.29
C ASP A 116 8.22 -14.77 -0.83
N SER A 117 8.69 -14.05 0.19
CA SER A 117 8.06 -12.82 0.71
C SER A 117 9.13 -11.94 1.37
N LEU A 118 8.92 -10.63 1.35
CA LEU A 118 9.77 -9.67 2.03
C LEU A 118 9.55 -9.75 3.55
N GLN A 119 10.54 -9.28 4.30
CA GLN A 119 10.50 -9.24 5.76
C GLN A 119 10.20 -7.84 6.26
N GLU A 120 9.43 -7.75 7.34
CA GLU A 120 9.14 -6.49 8.04
C GLU A 120 10.41 -5.83 8.54
N ASP A 121 10.39 -4.50 8.67
CA ASP A 121 11.41 -3.72 9.36
C ASP A 121 12.80 -3.80 8.70
N GLU A 122 12.83 -4.19 7.43
CA GLU A 122 14.02 -4.29 6.60
C GLU A 122 13.99 -3.22 5.50
N ASP A 123 15.16 -2.68 5.19
CA ASP A 123 15.34 -1.83 4.01
C ASP A 123 15.44 -2.73 2.76
N TYR A 124 14.75 -2.34 1.68
CA TYR A 124 14.91 -2.97 0.37
C TYR A 124 15.14 -1.92 -0.71
N THR A 125 15.94 -2.29 -1.70
CA THR A 125 16.13 -1.49 -2.92
C THR A 125 15.53 -2.22 -4.10
N PHE A 126 14.53 -1.61 -4.70
CA PHE A 126 13.86 -2.08 -5.91
C PHE A 126 14.46 -1.35 -7.10
N TRP A 127 14.75 -2.06 -8.18
CA TRP A 127 15.36 -1.45 -9.37
C TRP A 127 14.92 -2.12 -10.65
N VAL A 128 14.95 -1.35 -11.74
CA VAL A 128 14.51 -1.73 -13.08
C VAL A 128 15.56 -1.31 -14.11
N LEU A 129 15.71 -2.11 -15.15
CA LEU A 129 16.73 -1.90 -16.17
C LEU A 129 16.22 -2.29 -17.58
N LYS A 130 16.57 -1.50 -18.60
CA LYS A 130 16.38 -1.86 -20.03
C LYS A 130 17.48 -2.82 -20.52
N GLU A 131 17.15 -3.62 -21.54
CA GLU A 131 18.01 -4.71 -22.05
C GLU A 131 19.40 -4.23 -22.49
N GLU A 132 19.49 -3.06 -23.10
CA GLU A 132 20.70 -2.60 -23.80
C GLU A 132 21.95 -2.50 -22.93
N VAL A 133 21.79 -2.27 -21.62
CA VAL A 133 22.90 -2.18 -20.66
C VAL A 133 23.08 -3.45 -19.83
N TRP A 134 22.18 -4.44 -19.93
CA TRP A 134 22.18 -5.63 -19.09
C TRP A 134 23.47 -6.45 -19.21
N GLU A 135 23.92 -6.74 -20.43
CA GLU A 135 25.15 -7.51 -20.69
C GLU A 135 26.38 -6.87 -20.03
N ARG A 136 26.42 -5.55 -19.93
CA ARG A 136 27.53 -4.87 -19.26
C ARG A 136 27.43 -5.00 -17.75
N LEU A 137 26.24 -4.79 -17.19
CA LEU A 137 26.00 -4.84 -15.74
C LEU A 137 26.17 -6.25 -15.18
N SER A 138 25.72 -7.27 -15.89
CA SER A 138 25.78 -8.67 -15.48
C SER A 138 27.22 -9.19 -15.31
N ASN A 139 28.20 -8.53 -15.93
CA ASN A 139 29.62 -8.87 -15.84
C ASN A 139 30.36 -8.11 -14.71
N GLU A 140 29.71 -7.18 -14.02
CA GLU A 140 30.31 -6.28 -13.02
C GLU A 140 29.74 -6.54 -11.62
N ILE A 141 29.85 -7.80 -11.18
CA ILE A 141 29.34 -8.31 -9.90
C ILE A 141 29.88 -7.52 -8.72
N GLY A 142 29.01 -7.23 -7.74
CA GLY A 142 29.36 -6.53 -6.50
C GLY A 142 29.44 -5.00 -6.59
N LYS A 143 29.35 -4.42 -7.79
CA LYS A 143 29.29 -2.96 -7.94
C LYS A 143 27.89 -2.42 -7.64
N THR A 144 27.84 -1.23 -7.05
CA THR A 144 26.58 -0.53 -6.77
C THR A 144 26.08 0.18 -8.02
N PHE A 145 24.81 -0.01 -8.35
CA PHE A 145 24.18 0.66 -9.48
C PHE A 145 23.66 2.03 -9.04
N VAL A 146 24.09 3.07 -9.75
CA VAL A 146 23.78 4.46 -9.43
C VAL A 146 23.19 5.12 -10.68
N ALA A 147 21.99 5.69 -10.55
CA ALA A 147 21.40 6.46 -11.63
C ALA A 147 22.12 7.81 -11.78
N ASP A 148 22.54 8.16 -12.99
CA ASP A 148 23.25 9.39 -13.30
C ASP A 148 22.53 10.13 -14.44
N PRO A 149 21.89 11.29 -14.16
CA PRO A 149 21.15 12.06 -15.15
C PRO A 149 22.06 12.83 -16.12
N SER A 150 23.38 12.85 -15.90
CA SER A 150 24.34 13.52 -16.79
C SER A 150 24.80 12.65 -17.97
N LEU A 151 24.41 11.37 -17.98
CA LEU A 151 24.80 10.39 -19.00
C LEU A 151 23.77 10.30 -20.12
N ASP A 152 24.26 10.16 -21.36
CA ASP A 152 23.40 9.95 -22.52
C ASP A 152 22.70 8.59 -22.47
N GLU A 153 21.66 8.39 -23.28
CA GLU A 153 20.89 7.14 -23.29
C GLU A 153 21.77 5.91 -23.53
N GLY A 154 21.60 4.89 -22.69
CA GLY A 154 22.37 3.64 -22.75
C GLY A 154 23.81 3.74 -22.23
N GLU A 155 24.28 4.92 -21.82
CA GLU A 155 25.61 5.07 -21.27
C GLU A 155 25.74 4.48 -19.86
N VAL A 156 26.92 3.90 -19.62
CA VAL A 156 27.34 3.39 -18.32
C VAL A 156 28.80 3.80 -18.10
N ILE A 157 29.13 4.31 -16.91
CA ILE A 157 30.50 4.59 -16.47
C ILE A 157 30.81 3.68 -15.28
N SER A 158 31.93 2.97 -15.36
CA SER A 158 32.40 2.07 -14.31
C SER A 158 33.48 2.79 -13.52
N ASP A 159 33.31 2.94 -12.21
CA ASP A 159 34.29 3.55 -11.31
C ASP A 159 34.34 2.79 -9.99
N SER A 160 35.55 2.49 -9.52
CA SER A 160 35.82 1.78 -8.26
C SER A 160 34.78 0.71 -7.91
N ASP A 161 33.82 1.05 -7.04
CA ASP A 161 32.79 0.17 -6.48
C ASP A 161 31.38 0.42 -7.06
N SER A 162 31.25 1.24 -8.10
CA SER A 162 29.97 1.70 -8.65
C SER A 162 29.91 1.65 -10.18
N LEU A 163 28.68 1.49 -10.69
CA LEU A 163 28.32 1.71 -12.07
C LEU A 163 27.32 2.87 -12.13
N PHE A 164 27.74 3.97 -12.73
CA PHE A 164 26.88 5.11 -13.05
C PHE A 164 26.15 4.80 -14.35
N ILE A 165 24.82 4.86 -14.36
CA ILE A 165 23.97 4.39 -15.45
C ILE A 165 22.97 5.49 -15.78
N SER A 166 22.76 5.76 -17.07
CA SER A 166 21.79 6.77 -17.51
C SER A 166 20.39 6.52 -16.95
N THR A 167 19.72 7.59 -16.52
CA THR A 167 18.34 7.58 -16.00
C THR A 167 17.32 7.17 -17.05
N THR A 168 17.66 7.15 -18.34
CA THR A 168 16.76 6.70 -19.41
C THR A 168 16.57 5.18 -19.46
N VAL A 169 17.46 4.44 -18.81
CA VAL A 169 17.51 2.97 -18.88
C VAL A 169 17.52 2.30 -17.52
N PHE A 170 17.73 3.05 -16.45
CA PHE A 170 17.81 2.54 -15.08
C PHE A 170 17.06 3.44 -14.10
N ALA A 171 16.35 2.82 -13.16
CA ALA A 171 15.81 3.48 -11.98
C ALA A 171 15.95 2.58 -10.76
N SER A 172 16.10 3.19 -9.59
CA SER A 172 16.09 2.48 -8.31
C SER A 172 15.37 3.29 -7.22
N LEU A 173 14.82 2.58 -6.25
CA LEU A 173 14.16 3.14 -5.07
C LEU A 173 14.47 2.29 -3.85
N ALA A 174 15.11 2.90 -2.86
CA ALA A 174 15.24 2.30 -1.54
C ALA A 174 14.02 2.67 -0.69
N LYS A 175 13.32 1.65 -0.16
CA LYS A 175 12.18 1.81 0.74
C LYS A 175 12.30 0.80 1.88
N ARG A 176 12.08 1.26 3.11
CA ARG A 176 11.88 0.36 4.26
C ARG A 176 10.53 -0.33 4.09
N LEU A 177 10.50 -1.66 4.17
CA LEU A 177 9.24 -2.38 4.20
C LEU A 177 8.57 -2.14 5.56
N ASP A 178 7.35 -1.63 5.52
CA ASP A 178 6.55 -1.26 6.67
C ASP A 178 5.12 -1.75 6.43
N VAL A 179 4.87 -3.00 6.81
CA VAL A 179 3.59 -3.69 6.65
C VAL A 179 2.77 -3.65 7.93
N PHE A 180 3.35 -3.79 9.13
CA PHE A 180 2.56 -3.77 10.38
C PHE A 180 3.19 -2.94 11.51
N ILE A 181 2.32 -2.33 12.32
CA ILE A 181 2.72 -1.65 13.55
C ILE A 181 2.63 -2.60 14.74
N ASN A 182 3.62 -2.57 15.62
CA ASN A 182 3.48 -3.18 16.94
C ASN A 182 2.85 -2.15 17.88
N ILE A 183 1.92 -2.59 18.72
CA ILE A 183 1.15 -1.76 19.65
C ILE A 183 1.43 -2.21 21.07
N ASP A 184 1.86 -1.28 21.90
CA ASP A 184 2.09 -1.56 23.32
C ASP A 184 1.65 -0.42 24.22
N GLY A 185 1.86 -0.60 25.53
CA GLY A 185 1.65 0.45 26.51
C GLY A 185 0.21 0.94 26.61
N ILE A 186 -0.76 0.13 26.15
CA ILE A 186 -2.16 0.50 26.13
C ILE A 186 -2.62 0.81 27.57
N SER A 187 -3.05 2.04 27.78
CA SER A 187 -3.60 2.53 29.04
C SER A 187 -4.95 3.16 28.78
N THR A 188 -5.99 2.71 29.47
CA THR A 188 -7.39 3.10 29.22
C THR A 188 -7.94 3.93 30.38
N PHE A 189 -8.76 4.93 30.04
CA PHE A 189 -9.27 5.92 30.98
C PHE A 189 -10.66 6.41 30.54
N GLY A 190 -11.38 7.07 31.46
CA GLY A 190 -12.72 7.61 31.20
C GLY A 190 -13.84 6.79 31.82
N GLN A 191 -15.05 7.34 31.80
CA GLN A 191 -16.22 6.67 32.37
C GLN A 191 -16.95 5.79 31.37
N LEU A 192 -16.96 6.18 30.08
CA LEU A 192 -17.81 5.56 29.07
C LEU A 192 -17.56 4.05 28.94
N GLY A 193 -16.29 3.67 28.80
CA GLY A 193 -15.93 2.29 28.51
C GLY A 193 -14.43 2.04 28.50
N VAL A 194 -14.07 0.78 28.28
CA VAL A 194 -12.69 0.33 28.08
C VAL A 194 -12.43 0.19 26.58
N ILE A 195 -11.44 0.90 26.07
CA ILE A 195 -11.00 0.81 24.67
C ILE A 195 -9.95 -0.28 24.55
N SER A 196 -10.06 -1.13 23.54
CA SER A 196 -9.08 -2.14 23.17
C SER A 196 -8.55 -1.84 21.78
N ILE A 197 -7.25 -2.06 21.60
CA ILE A 197 -6.53 -1.76 20.35
C ILE A 197 -5.79 -3.04 19.98
N GLN A 198 -6.08 -3.56 18.80
CA GLN A 198 -5.52 -4.81 18.31
C GLN A 198 -4.63 -4.53 17.11
N GLU A 199 -3.43 -5.10 17.15
CA GLU A 199 -2.54 -5.17 16.01
C GLU A 199 -3.21 -5.96 14.89
N THR A 200 -2.90 -5.57 13.65
CA THR A 200 -3.32 -6.26 12.44
C THR A 200 -2.09 -6.64 11.63
N ARG A 201 -2.31 -7.24 10.46
CA ARG A 201 -1.25 -7.40 9.46
C ARG A 201 -1.03 -6.14 8.63
N SER A 202 -1.53 -4.98 9.10
CA SER A 202 -1.37 -3.68 8.47
C SER A 202 -0.95 -2.62 9.50
N ASN A 203 -0.61 -1.42 9.04
CA ASN A 203 -0.38 -0.26 9.92
C ASN A 203 -1.70 0.40 10.40
N ARG A 204 -2.85 -0.22 10.12
CA ARG A 204 -4.19 0.23 10.55
C ARG A 204 -4.68 -0.70 11.66
N PRO A 205 -4.67 -0.26 12.94
CA PRO A 205 -5.11 -1.11 14.02
C PRO A 205 -6.63 -1.30 14.01
N ILE A 206 -7.09 -2.40 14.60
CA ILE A 206 -8.50 -2.61 14.91
C ILE A 206 -8.79 -1.99 16.27
N ILE A 207 -9.77 -1.11 16.31
CA ILE A 207 -10.26 -0.49 17.53
C ILE A 207 -11.56 -1.16 17.95
N SER A 208 -11.64 -1.55 19.22
CA SER A 208 -12.88 -2.00 19.84
C SER A 208 -13.08 -1.37 21.21
N TRP A 209 -14.30 -1.46 21.75
CA TRP A 209 -14.58 -0.99 23.10
C TRP A 209 -15.64 -1.84 23.78
N THR A 210 -15.69 -1.74 25.10
CA THR A 210 -16.78 -2.26 25.93
C THR A 210 -17.30 -1.10 26.77
N ILE A 211 -18.59 -0.79 26.62
CA ILE A 211 -19.26 0.26 27.40
C ILE A 211 -19.49 -0.26 28.82
N THR A 212 -19.02 0.50 29.81
CA THR A 212 -19.06 0.13 31.24
C THR A 212 -19.74 1.20 32.10
N GLN A 213 -20.06 2.36 31.53
CA GLN A 213 -20.69 3.43 32.29
C GLN A 213 -22.09 3.04 32.78
N SER A 214 -22.34 3.23 34.07
CA SER A 214 -23.67 2.98 34.64
C SER A 214 -24.73 3.85 33.98
N GLY A 215 -25.87 3.24 33.63
CA GLY A 215 -26.99 3.90 32.96
C GLY A 215 -26.84 4.05 31.44
N VAL A 216 -25.68 3.69 30.86
CA VAL A 216 -25.50 3.63 29.40
C VAL A 216 -25.67 2.18 28.94
N THR A 217 -26.70 1.92 28.15
CA THR A 217 -27.00 0.58 27.60
C THR A 217 -26.60 0.43 26.14
N ASP A 218 -26.49 1.56 25.44
CA ASP A 218 -26.06 1.57 24.05
C ASP A 218 -24.57 1.24 23.95
N THR A 219 -24.24 0.32 23.06
CA THR A 219 -22.86 -0.10 22.79
C THR A 219 -22.21 0.72 21.68
N ALA A 220 -23.01 1.42 20.87
CA ALA A 220 -22.51 2.32 19.85
C ALA A 220 -22.08 3.66 20.46
N ILE A 221 -21.24 4.37 19.71
CA ILE A 221 -20.72 5.69 20.08
C ILE A 221 -21.08 6.70 18.99
N SER A 222 -20.96 7.99 19.31
CA SER A 222 -21.28 9.09 18.40
C SER A 222 -20.03 9.77 17.83
N VAL A 223 -18.88 9.63 18.49
CA VAL A 223 -17.61 10.25 18.10
C VAL A 223 -16.46 9.29 18.37
N ILE A 224 -15.50 9.22 17.45
CA ILE A 224 -14.18 8.60 17.67
C ILE A 224 -13.11 9.44 16.98
N GLY A 225 -11.94 9.52 17.61
CA GLY A 225 -10.78 10.17 16.99
C GLY A 225 -9.46 9.69 17.58
N ILE A 226 -8.38 10.00 16.85
CA ILE A 226 -6.99 9.66 17.19
C ILE A 226 -6.14 10.91 16.96
N ALA A 227 -5.26 11.19 17.91
CA ALA A 227 -4.27 12.26 17.85
C ALA A 227 -2.89 11.74 18.29
N GLU A 228 -1.83 12.32 17.73
CA GLU A 228 -0.47 12.04 18.20
C GLU A 228 -0.24 12.69 19.58
N GLY A 229 0.25 11.90 20.54
CA GLY A 229 0.57 12.31 21.90
C GLY A 229 -0.07 11.42 22.96
N ASN A 230 0.19 11.75 24.22
CA ASN A 230 -0.42 11.10 25.39
C ASN A 230 -1.68 11.84 25.91
N GLN A 231 -2.06 12.93 25.25
CA GLN A 231 -3.22 13.74 25.56
C GLN A 231 -3.82 14.27 24.25
N PHE A 232 -5.09 14.66 24.30
CA PHE A 232 -5.73 15.28 23.15
C PHE A 232 -5.05 16.60 22.78
N ASP A 233 -4.61 16.69 21.52
CA ASP A 233 -4.10 17.91 20.90
C ASP A 233 -4.77 18.05 19.52
N PRO A 234 -5.66 19.05 19.33
CA PRO A 234 -6.39 19.22 18.07
C PRO A 234 -5.46 19.51 16.89
N GLY A 235 -4.26 20.07 17.13
CA GLY A 235 -3.26 20.30 16.08
C GLY A 235 -2.55 19.03 15.62
N LYS A 236 -2.76 17.91 16.32
CA LYS A 236 -2.13 16.61 16.07
C LYS A 236 -3.14 15.49 15.79
N THR A 237 -4.41 15.84 15.56
CA THR A 237 -5.44 14.88 15.16
C THR A 237 -5.06 14.26 13.81
N VAL A 238 -4.99 12.93 13.76
CA VAL A 238 -4.69 12.16 12.55
C VAL A 238 -5.93 11.52 11.95
N TRP A 239 -6.98 11.34 12.76
CA TRP A 239 -8.27 10.82 12.32
C TRP A 239 -9.37 11.28 13.27
N GLU A 240 -10.50 11.70 12.75
CA GLU A 240 -11.65 12.08 13.57
C GLU A 240 -12.96 11.98 12.78
N ILE A 241 -13.92 11.23 13.34
CA ILE A 241 -15.25 11.05 12.77
C ILE A 241 -16.31 11.33 13.82
N TYR A 242 -17.40 11.94 13.38
CA TYR A 242 -18.59 12.23 14.18
C TYR A 242 -19.79 11.66 13.47
N SER A 243 -20.78 11.18 14.21
CA SER A 243 -22.10 10.93 13.65
C SER A 243 -22.68 12.21 13.08
N GLU A 244 -23.42 12.09 11.98
CA GLU A 244 -24.06 13.21 11.30
C GLU A 244 -25.56 12.93 11.16
N THR A 245 -26.35 13.86 11.66
CA THR A 245 -27.79 13.91 11.46
C THR A 245 -28.20 15.28 10.93
N THR A 246 -29.41 15.39 10.42
CA THR A 246 -29.97 16.67 9.99
C THR A 246 -31.17 17.00 10.87
N GLU A 247 -31.09 18.12 11.58
CA GLU A 247 -32.19 18.66 12.38
C GLU A 247 -32.62 20.00 11.79
N ASN A 248 -33.89 20.12 11.40
CA ASN A 248 -34.44 21.34 10.79
C ASN A 248 -33.61 21.85 9.59
N GLY A 249 -33.05 20.93 8.79
CA GLY A 249 -32.22 21.27 7.64
C GLY A 249 -30.78 21.68 7.96
N THR A 250 -30.38 21.65 9.24
CA THR A 250 -29.02 21.97 9.69
C THR A 250 -28.30 20.68 10.11
N PRO A 251 -27.05 20.46 9.70
CA PRO A 251 -26.28 19.31 10.14
C PRO A 251 -25.95 19.42 11.64
N VAL A 252 -26.16 18.32 12.35
CA VAL A 252 -25.84 18.15 13.78
C VAL A 252 -24.87 17.00 13.92
N PHE A 253 -23.80 17.20 14.70
CA PHE A 253 -22.70 16.26 14.82
C PHE A 253 -22.57 15.66 16.21
N GLY A 254 -22.25 14.36 16.29
CA GLY A 254 -21.96 13.67 17.55
C GLY A 254 -23.18 13.46 18.47
N LYS A 255 -24.40 13.57 17.92
CA LYS A 255 -25.67 13.43 18.67
C LYS A 255 -26.44 12.13 18.43
N LEU A 256 -25.87 11.24 17.63
CA LEU A 256 -26.43 9.91 17.40
C LEU A 256 -25.37 8.83 17.60
N ASN A 257 -25.68 7.77 18.33
CA ASN A 257 -24.78 6.63 18.50
C ASN A 257 -24.95 5.66 17.32
N VAL A 258 -24.05 5.73 16.34
CA VAL A 258 -24.09 4.89 15.12
C VAL A 258 -22.77 4.20 14.81
N ILE A 259 -21.69 4.60 15.49
CA ILE A 259 -20.37 4.05 15.28
C ILE A 259 -20.25 2.81 16.13
N THR A 260 -19.99 1.66 15.51
CA THR A 260 -19.92 0.36 16.18
C THR A 260 -18.51 -0.22 16.11
N SER A 261 -18.14 -1.00 17.13
CA SER A 261 -16.90 -1.76 17.15
C SER A 261 -17.11 -3.23 16.79
N PRO A 262 -16.08 -3.96 16.31
CA PRO A 262 -14.74 -3.48 15.97
C PRO A 262 -14.71 -2.74 14.63
N LEU A 263 -13.77 -1.83 14.46
CA LEU A 263 -13.54 -1.13 13.18
C LEU A 263 -12.05 -0.88 12.95
N ASN A 264 -11.63 -0.80 11.68
CA ASN A 264 -10.26 -0.42 11.34
C ASN A 264 -10.16 1.10 11.28
N VAL A 265 -9.07 1.66 11.79
CA VAL A 265 -8.82 3.10 11.70
C VAL A 265 -8.95 3.57 10.25
N GLY A 266 -9.76 4.60 10.01
CA GLY A 266 -10.00 5.16 8.67
C GLY A 266 -11.15 4.54 7.88
N ASP A 267 -11.87 3.56 8.44
CA ASP A 267 -13.06 3.00 7.77
C ASP A 267 -14.15 4.07 7.56
N SER A 268 -14.82 4.00 6.41
CA SER A 268 -15.97 4.85 6.10
C SER A 268 -17.22 4.29 6.78
N ILE A 269 -17.82 5.06 7.68
CA ILE A 269 -18.97 4.61 8.48
C ILE A 269 -20.24 5.33 8.01
N PRO A 270 -21.34 4.62 7.72
CA PRO A 270 -22.62 5.26 7.38
C PRO A 270 -23.08 6.23 8.47
N GLN A 271 -23.74 7.32 8.05
CA GLN A 271 -24.25 8.36 8.96
C GLN A 271 -23.16 9.03 9.82
N THR A 272 -21.94 9.11 9.28
CA THR A 272 -20.84 9.83 9.90
C THR A 272 -20.20 10.78 8.92
N ARG A 273 -19.51 11.78 9.47
CA ARG A 273 -18.64 12.70 8.75
C ARG A 273 -17.25 12.64 9.34
N ALA A 274 -16.25 12.48 8.46
CA ALA A 274 -14.85 12.67 8.83
C ALA A 274 -14.51 14.16 8.86
N PHE A 275 -14.13 14.67 10.03
CA PHE A 275 -13.58 16.01 10.20
C PHE A 275 -12.09 16.03 9.89
N VAL A 276 -11.41 14.94 10.25
CA VAL A 276 -10.05 14.66 9.83
C VAL A 276 -10.04 13.26 9.18
N PRO A 277 -9.99 13.16 7.85
CA PRO A 277 -9.94 11.88 7.16
C PRO A 277 -8.58 11.20 7.35
N PHE A 278 -8.59 9.87 7.47
CA PHE A 278 -7.36 9.09 7.58
C PHE A 278 -6.76 8.82 6.20
N ASN A 279 -5.89 9.73 5.75
CA ASN A 279 -5.26 9.67 4.42
C ASN A 279 -3.85 9.06 4.44
N LYS A 280 -3.57 8.20 5.42
CA LYS A 280 -2.28 7.54 5.59
C LYS A 280 -2.45 6.02 5.41
N PRO A 281 -1.41 5.30 4.97
CA PRO A 281 -1.42 3.83 4.98
C PRO A 281 -1.54 3.28 6.41
N GLY A 282 -1.13 4.05 7.43
CA GLY A 282 -1.36 3.67 8.80
C GLY A 282 -0.81 4.67 9.80
N LEU A 283 -0.76 4.26 11.06
CA LEU A 283 -0.14 5.04 12.12
C LEU A 283 1.39 5.04 11.94
N ASP A 284 2.02 6.15 12.25
CA ASP A 284 3.48 6.28 12.17
C ASP A 284 4.12 5.51 13.33
N ARG A 285 5.32 4.95 13.11
CA ARG A 285 6.09 4.22 14.13
C ARG A 285 6.76 5.13 15.15
N ASN A 286 7.10 4.55 16.30
CA ASN A 286 7.80 5.23 17.40
C ASN A 286 7.05 6.48 17.86
N LYS A 287 5.71 6.41 17.83
CA LYS A 287 4.82 7.47 18.28
C LYS A 287 4.00 6.98 19.45
N THR A 288 3.55 7.93 20.25
CA THR A 288 2.46 7.72 21.20
C THR A 288 1.20 8.29 20.58
N TYR A 289 0.09 7.58 20.72
CA TYR A 289 -1.21 8.00 20.24
C TYR A 289 -2.21 8.04 21.38
N TYR A 290 -3.12 9.01 21.27
CA TYR A 290 -4.28 9.19 22.12
C TYR A 290 -5.52 8.94 21.26
N ILE A 291 -6.26 7.87 21.57
CA ILE A 291 -7.55 7.56 20.94
C ILE A 291 -8.67 7.86 21.91
N TRP A 292 -9.76 8.45 21.43
CA TRP A 292 -10.94 8.73 22.25
C TRP A 292 -12.22 8.31 21.56
N ILE A 293 -13.19 7.97 22.39
CA ILE A 293 -14.57 7.69 22.00
C ILE A 293 -15.51 8.53 22.87
N ALA A 294 -16.62 8.96 22.29
CA ALA A 294 -17.69 9.61 23.02
C ALA A 294 -19.05 9.17 22.49
N ASN A 295 -20.06 9.09 23.36
CA ASN A 295 -21.45 8.85 22.97
C ASN A 295 -22.27 10.16 23.00
N ASP A 296 -23.54 10.05 22.65
CA ASP A 296 -24.49 11.16 22.52
C ASP A 296 -24.70 12.01 23.79
N ILE A 297 -24.44 11.48 24.98
CA ILE A 297 -24.53 12.24 26.25
C ILE A 297 -23.32 13.16 26.49
N TRP A 298 -22.24 13.02 25.72
CA TRP A 298 -21.08 13.89 25.82
C TRP A 298 -21.40 15.32 25.36
N ASN A 299 -20.90 16.31 26.09
CA ASN A 299 -21.19 17.73 25.85
C ASN A 299 -20.35 18.38 24.73
N GLY A 300 -19.31 17.69 24.24
CA GLY A 300 -18.43 18.20 23.18
C GLY A 300 -17.15 18.89 23.66
N GLU A 301 -17.01 19.15 24.95
CA GLU A 301 -15.88 19.92 25.51
C GLU A 301 -15.05 19.11 26.52
N GLY A 302 -15.70 18.38 27.42
CA GLY A 302 -15.02 17.68 28.51
C GLY A 302 -14.20 16.49 28.02
N ARG A 303 -12.90 16.44 28.33
CA ARG A 303 -12.01 15.31 27.93
C ARG A 303 -11.27 14.70 29.11
N LEU A 304 -11.75 14.97 30.32
CA LEU A 304 -11.16 14.46 31.55
C LEU A 304 -11.62 13.01 31.80
N ARG A 305 -10.83 12.25 32.55
CA ARG A 305 -11.12 10.83 32.87
C ARG A 305 -12.45 10.59 33.60
N PHE A 306 -13.08 11.65 34.11
CA PHE A 306 -14.34 11.59 34.84
C PHE A 306 -15.50 12.19 34.03
N GLU A 307 -15.28 12.61 32.79
CA GLU A 307 -16.34 13.16 31.95
C GLU A 307 -17.35 12.05 31.60
N PRO A 308 -18.65 12.24 31.86
CA PRO A 308 -19.68 11.31 31.43
C PRO A 308 -19.73 11.19 29.91
N GLY A 309 -19.91 9.97 29.41
CA GLY A 309 -20.01 9.74 27.97
C GLY A 309 -18.69 9.83 27.21
N TYR A 310 -17.57 9.88 27.92
CA TYR A 310 -16.24 9.96 27.32
C TYR A 310 -15.32 8.85 27.83
N ALA A 311 -14.54 8.28 26.91
CA ALA A 311 -13.41 7.42 27.24
C ALA A 311 -12.25 7.65 26.28
N TYR A 312 -11.04 7.34 26.74
CA TYR A 312 -9.84 7.43 25.94
C TYR A 312 -8.84 6.35 26.31
N ALA A 313 -7.90 6.11 25.41
CA ALA A 313 -6.74 5.28 25.66
C ALA A 313 -5.50 5.92 25.06
N THR A 314 -4.35 5.64 25.68
CA THR A 314 -3.04 5.96 25.13
C THR A 314 -2.31 4.66 24.80
N PHE A 315 -1.56 4.64 23.70
CA PHE A 315 -0.75 3.49 23.29
C PHE A 315 0.47 3.97 22.51
N ASN A 316 1.49 3.13 22.38
CA ASN A 316 2.62 3.42 21.51
C ASN A 316 2.65 2.49 20.30
N THR A 317 3.21 3.00 19.22
CA THR A 317 3.58 2.24 18.03
C THR A 317 5.10 2.00 18.02
N ARG A 318 5.54 0.81 17.64
CA ARG A 318 6.96 0.47 17.42
C ARG A 318 7.15 -0.09 16.01
#